data_AF-A0A804MN59-F1
#
_entry.id   AF-A0A804MN59-F1
#
_cell.length_a   1.000
_cell.length_b   1.000
_cell.length_c   1.000
_cell.angle_alpha   90.00
_cell.angle_beta   90.00
_cell.angle_gamma   90.00
#
_symmetry.space_group_name_H-M   'P 1'
#
loop_
_entity.id
_entity.type
_entity.pdbx_description
1 polymer ?
#
loop_
_entity_poly.entity_id
_entity_poly.type
_entity_poly.pdbx_seq_one_letter_code
_entity_poly.pdbx_strand_id
1 'polypeptide(L)'
;MGCTSSILGTLTSFIDLSPYRPCGTYHFLTSSEQLIVLANSDAVLQLLFYCLQLDPQQQLLDAAARSLSAHWQYEPIKYCIQDIVCVDYLGTISSAVPGRQAGRVALGSIELSREAILHLSAAAQWEKQRQRNQTKIDESCQKIQEALRSLNEYKRSRELDGVSYYDSFKLQREVHDFNANVKRLELAGLWDEIVEMLRRRELPDGFEAREEWVSLGTLFRRLVEPLDIANYYRHSKNEDTGSYLSKGRPRRYKYTQKWHEQLQRVPVGSSLESCFWAVVEELQAEMADGRAFEDLRERLVKLENDAHGWYNSGSLGKDVFLGSSSFVAWWRTLPEQHRAASSIA
;
A
#
# COMPACT_ATOMS: atom_id res chain seq x y z
N MET A 1 17.75 -3.70 -3.61
CA MET A 1 17.14 -4.58 -4.63
C MET A 1 16.53 -5.80 -3.94
N GLY A 2 15.25 -6.09 -4.18
CA GLY A 2 14.61 -7.29 -3.63
C GLY A 2 15.15 -8.55 -4.30
N CYS A 3 16.04 -9.29 -3.62
CA CYS A 3 16.45 -10.61 -4.09
C CYS A 3 15.26 -11.56 -3.88
N THR A 4 14.59 -11.96 -4.97
CA THR A 4 13.47 -12.92 -4.95
C THR A 4 13.95 -14.37 -4.86
N SER A 5 15.22 -14.61 -4.52
CA SER A 5 15.76 -15.97 -4.48
C SER A 5 15.17 -16.75 -3.31
N SER A 6 14.66 -17.95 -3.60
CA SER A 6 14.23 -18.91 -2.58
C SER A 6 15.36 -19.26 -1.59
N ILE A 7 16.61 -19.11 -2.03
CA ILE A 7 17.81 -19.35 -1.22
C ILE A 7 17.89 -18.34 -0.06
N LEU A 8 17.52 -17.08 -0.28
CA LEU A 8 17.56 -16.08 0.78
C LEU A 8 16.58 -16.42 1.92
N GLY A 9 15.40 -16.93 1.57
CA GLY A 9 14.40 -17.39 2.55
C GLY A 9 14.91 -18.55 3.40
N THR A 10 15.65 -19.49 2.80
CA THR A 10 16.33 -20.56 3.52
C THR A 10 17.49 -20.04 4.36
N LEU A 11 18.29 -19.10 3.86
CA LEU A 11 19.42 -18.54 4.61
C LEU A 11 18.98 -17.71 5.83
N THR A 12 17.82 -17.05 5.75
CA THR A 12 17.27 -16.30 6.90
C THR A 12 16.88 -17.20 8.08
N SER A 13 16.76 -18.52 7.91
CA SER A 13 16.58 -19.42 9.07
C SER A 13 17.89 -19.77 9.78
N PHE A 14 19.05 -19.45 9.19
CA PHE A 14 20.37 -19.80 9.71
C PHE A 14 21.23 -18.58 10.07
N ILE A 15 20.90 -17.40 9.54
CA ILE A 15 21.69 -16.18 9.72
C ILE A 15 20.79 -15.09 10.29
N ASP A 16 21.07 -14.69 11.52
CA ASP A 16 20.42 -13.55 12.16
C ASP A 16 21.04 -12.25 11.63
N LEU A 17 20.31 -11.59 10.74
CA LEU A 17 20.68 -10.28 10.24
C LEU A 17 20.10 -9.19 11.14
N SER A 18 20.91 -8.18 11.46
CA SER A 18 20.46 -7.02 12.22
C SER A 18 19.25 -6.35 11.54
N PRO A 19 18.16 -6.10 12.29
CA PRO A 19 16.97 -5.43 11.76
C PRO A 19 17.16 -3.92 11.62
N TYR A 20 18.19 -3.34 12.26
CA TYR A 20 18.42 -1.90 12.26
C TYR A 20 18.76 -1.38 10.87
N ARG A 21 18.16 -0.24 10.51
CA ARG A 21 18.41 0.46 9.24
C ARG A 21 18.61 1.95 9.50
N PRO A 22 19.48 2.62 8.73
CA PRO A 22 19.64 4.07 8.83
C PRO A 22 18.32 4.79 8.59
N CYS A 23 18.01 5.78 9.42
CA CYS A 23 16.80 6.58 9.33
C CYS A 23 17.14 8.08 9.34
N GLY A 24 16.55 8.83 8.42
CA GLY A 24 16.83 10.25 8.23
C GLY A 24 18.09 10.50 7.38
N THR A 25 18.58 11.74 7.46
CA THR A 25 19.73 12.19 6.68
C THR A 25 21.02 12.01 7.46
N TYR A 26 21.98 11.31 6.86
CA TYR A 26 23.30 11.09 7.41
C TYR A 26 24.31 12.04 6.78
N HIS A 27 25.22 12.52 7.62
CA HIS A 27 26.29 13.44 7.25
C HIS A 27 27.62 12.76 7.58
N PHE A 28 28.39 12.41 6.55
CA PHE A 28 29.69 11.77 6.68
C PHE A 28 30.77 12.82 6.48
N LEU A 29 31.50 13.13 7.56
CA LEU A 29 32.64 14.03 7.51
C LEU A 29 33.91 13.23 7.19
N THR A 30 34.68 13.75 6.24
CA THR A 30 35.97 13.19 5.86
C THR A 30 37.10 14.02 6.48
N SER A 31 38.33 13.53 6.45
CA SER A 31 39.49 14.29 6.95
C SER A 31 39.83 15.54 6.11
N SER A 32 39.26 15.65 4.90
CA SER A 32 39.18 16.90 4.15
C SER A 32 37.89 17.64 4.51
N GLU A 33 37.82 18.95 4.33
CA GLU A 33 36.66 19.82 4.59
C GLU A 33 35.41 19.54 3.70
N GLN A 34 35.13 18.28 3.37
CA GLN A 34 34.00 17.83 2.55
C GLN A 34 33.03 17.00 3.41
N LEU A 35 31.74 17.33 3.29
CA LEU A 35 30.62 16.64 3.92
C LEU A 35 29.81 15.91 2.86
N ILE A 36 29.71 14.60 3.03
CA ILE A 36 28.85 13.77 2.18
C ILE A 36 27.50 13.65 2.87
N VAL A 37 26.44 14.04 2.16
CA VAL A 37 25.07 14.03 2.68
C VAL A 37 24.27 12.96 1.95
N LEU A 38 23.67 12.04 2.71
CA LEU A 38 22.92 10.91 2.18
C LEU A 38 21.61 10.72 2.93
N ALA A 39 20.50 10.66 2.20
CA ALA A 39 19.18 10.33 2.74
C ALA A 39 18.71 8.90 2.39
N ASN A 40 19.32 8.26 1.38
CA ASN A 40 18.95 6.90 0.99
C ASN A 40 19.48 5.89 2.02
N SER A 41 18.58 5.22 2.74
CA SER A 41 18.91 4.27 3.82
C SER A 41 19.85 3.14 3.39
N ASP A 42 19.63 2.58 2.19
CA ASP A 42 20.48 1.51 1.65
C ASP A 42 21.90 2.03 1.36
N ALA A 43 22.03 3.21 0.74
CA ALA A 43 23.32 3.82 0.47
C ALA A 43 24.08 4.15 1.76
N VAL A 44 23.40 4.69 2.77
CA VAL A 44 23.99 4.96 4.09
C VAL A 44 24.50 3.67 4.72
N LEU A 45 23.70 2.59 4.67
CA LEU A 45 24.10 1.30 5.23
C LEU A 45 25.35 0.74 4.55
N GLN A 46 25.43 0.84 3.22
CA GLN A 46 26.62 0.43 2.47
C GLN A 46 27.82 1.30 2.86
N LEU A 47 27.65 2.61 2.97
CA LEU A 47 28.74 3.51 3.31
C LEU A 47 29.27 3.27 4.74
N LEU A 48 28.39 3.03 5.71
CA LEU A 48 28.78 2.65 7.08
C LEU A 48 29.69 1.41 7.10
N PHE A 49 29.40 0.42 6.25
CA PHE A 49 30.23 -0.77 6.13
C PHE A 49 31.57 -0.47 5.45
N TYR A 50 31.54 0.17 4.28
CA TYR A 50 32.74 0.37 3.46
C TYR A 50 33.72 1.39 4.04
N CYS A 51 33.25 2.40 4.76
CA CYS A 51 34.12 3.37 5.44
C CYS A 51 34.90 2.78 6.63
N LEU A 52 34.47 1.63 7.15
CA LEU A 52 35.11 0.96 8.29
C LEU A 52 35.94 -0.27 7.87
N GLN A 53 36.11 -0.50 6.57
CA GLN A 53 36.96 -1.58 6.10
C GLN A 53 38.44 -1.28 6.35
N LEU A 54 39.19 -2.31 6.74
CA LEU A 54 40.63 -2.24 6.93
C LEU A 54 41.33 -2.14 5.57
N ASP A 55 42.20 -1.15 5.42
CA ASP A 55 43.15 -1.14 4.31
C ASP A 55 44.14 -2.32 4.50
N PRO A 56 44.50 -3.08 3.45
CA PRO A 56 45.53 -4.12 3.53
C PRO A 56 46.85 -3.68 4.19
N GLN A 57 47.17 -2.39 4.14
CA GLN A 57 48.38 -1.82 4.75
C GLN A 57 48.19 -1.36 6.21
N GLN A 58 46.95 -1.30 6.71
CA GLN A 58 46.64 -0.82 8.06
C GLN A 58 46.61 -1.97 9.07
N GLN A 59 47.18 -1.73 10.26
CA GLN A 59 47.09 -2.66 11.37
C GLN A 59 45.69 -2.59 12.03
N LEU A 60 45.14 -3.74 12.41
CA LEU A 60 43.82 -3.86 13.04
C LEU A 60 43.69 -2.98 14.30
N LEU A 61 44.74 -2.93 15.12
CA LEU A 61 44.76 -2.15 16.36
C LEU A 61 44.66 -0.63 16.09
N ASP A 62 45.36 -0.14 15.06
CA ASP A 62 45.31 1.28 14.68
C ASP A 62 43.95 1.68 14.12
N ALA A 63 43.28 0.78 13.39
CA ALA A 63 41.92 1.02 12.91
C ALA A 63 40.91 1.04 14.07
N ALA A 64 41.02 0.12 15.02
CA ALA A 64 40.16 0.10 16.21
C ALA A 64 40.38 1.35 17.10
N ALA A 65 41.64 1.76 17.30
CA ALA A 65 41.95 2.96 18.06
C ALA A 65 41.42 4.23 17.39
N ARG A 66 41.50 4.33 16.05
CA ARG A 66 40.94 5.46 15.29
C ARG A 66 39.42 5.48 15.32
N SER A 67 38.74 4.33 15.17
CA SER A 67 37.27 4.28 15.19
C SER A 67 36.71 4.70 16.54
N LEU A 68 37.36 4.29 17.63
CA LEU A 68 37.08 4.81 18.96
C LEU A 68 37.33 6.32 18.98
N SER A 69 38.56 6.77 18.73
CA SER A 69 38.92 8.20 18.80
C SER A 69 37.99 9.12 17.99
N ALA A 70 37.54 8.70 16.81
CA ALA A 70 36.62 9.45 15.96
C ALA A 70 35.26 9.73 16.67
N HIS A 71 34.80 8.83 17.54
CA HIS A 71 33.57 9.03 18.32
C HIS A 71 33.68 10.19 19.33
N TRP A 72 34.89 10.59 19.74
CA TRP A 72 35.10 11.74 20.65
C TRP A 72 35.35 13.05 19.90
N GLN A 73 35.40 13.03 18.57
CA GLN A 73 35.80 14.19 17.75
C GLN A 73 34.61 14.99 17.21
N TYR A 74 33.41 14.89 17.79
CA TYR A 74 32.26 15.69 17.33
C TYR A 74 32.33 17.18 17.70
N GLU A 75 33.06 17.54 18.76
CA GLU A 75 33.12 18.94 19.24
C GLU A 75 33.79 19.89 18.24
N PRO A 76 34.98 19.56 17.65
CA PRO A 76 35.57 20.36 16.59
C PRO A 76 34.68 20.48 15.33
N ILE A 77 33.89 19.45 15.03
CA ILE A 77 33.02 19.41 13.84
C ILE A 77 31.93 20.47 13.91
N LYS A 78 31.42 20.80 15.11
CA LYS A 78 30.37 21.83 15.28
C LYS A 78 30.77 23.19 14.71
N TYR A 79 32.05 23.53 14.75
CA TYR A 79 32.56 24.83 14.30
C TYR A 79 32.89 24.85 12.80
N CYS A 80 33.12 23.70 12.17
CA CYS A 80 33.45 23.63 10.75
C CYS A 80 32.23 23.66 9.82
N ILE A 81 31.01 23.42 10.32
CA ILE A 81 29.79 23.26 9.48
C ILE A 81 29.50 24.46 8.56
N GLN A 82 29.99 25.66 8.89
CA GLN A 82 29.72 26.88 8.10
C GLN A 82 30.49 26.94 6.76
N ASP A 83 31.63 26.25 6.66
CA ASP A 83 32.53 26.32 5.49
C ASP A 83 32.47 25.05 4.60
N ILE A 84 31.56 24.11 4.89
CA ILE A 84 31.56 22.80 4.22
C ILE A 84 30.64 22.77 3.00
N VAL A 85 31.21 22.33 1.88
CA VAL A 85 30.47 22.04 0.64
C VAL A 85 29.71 20.71 0.78
N CYS A 86 28.39 20.78 0.68
CA CYS A 86 27.51 19.61 0.60
C CYS A 86 27.52 19.03 -0.82
N VAL A 87 27.87 17.75 -0.96
CA VAL A 87 27.88 17.04 -2.25
C VAL A 87 26.74 16.03 -2.30
N ASP A 88 25.87 16.13 -3.32
CA ASP A 88 24.91 15.07 -3.68
C ASP A 88 25.67 13.89 -4.30
N TYR A 89 26.18 13.05 -3.41
CA TYR A 89 27.08 11.96 -3.74
C TYR A 89 26.43 10.91 -4.66
N LEU A 90 25.12 10.69 -4.55
CA LEU A 90 24.40 9.74 -5.41
C LEU A 90 24.17 10.31 -6.82
N GLY A 91 23.93 11.61 -6.93
CA GLY A 91 23.91 12.33 -8.21
C GLY A 91 25.25 12.24 -8.95
N THR A 92 26.35 12.46 -8.23
CA THR A 92 27.72 12.39 -8.78
C THR A 92 28.10 10.96 -9.19
N ILE A 93 27.86 9.96 -8.34
CA ILE A 93 28.16 8.55 -8.63
C ILE A 93 27.38 8.07 -9.86
N SER A 94 26.12 8.47 -10.01
CA SER A 94 25.31 8.01 -11.14
C SER A 94 25.75 8.57 -12.48
N SER A 95 26.59 9.61 -12.51
CA SER A 95 27.13 10.24 -13.72
C SER A 95 28.52 9.71 -14.09
N ALA A 96 29.25 9.14 -13.12
CA ALA A 96 30.52 8.48 -13.33
C ALA A 96 30.29 7.07 -13.90
N VAL A 97 30.43 6.90 -15.21
CA VAL A 97 30.42 5.59 -15.86
C VAL A 97 31.57 4.75 -15.27
N PRO A 98 31.36 3.50 -14.79
CA PRO A 98 32.45 2.62 -14.41
C PRO A 98 33.15 2.11 -15.70
N GLY A 99 33.97 2.96 -16.29
CA GLY A 99 34.91 2.60 -17.35
C GLY A 99 36.02 1.71 -16.80
N ARG A 100 36.45 0.74 -17.60
CA ARG A 100 37.46 -0.30 -17.30
C ARG A 100 38.86 0.27 -16.98
N GLN A 101 39.07 0.87 -15.81
CA GLN A 101 40.41 1.09 -15.27
C GLN A 101 40.54 0.46 -13.88
N ALA A 102 41.60 -0.33 -13.71
CA ALA A 102 41.90 -1.07 -12.49
C ALA A 102 42.53 -0.13 -11.45
N GLY A 103 41.72 0.52 -10.64
CA GLY A 103 42.17 1.37 -9.54
C GLY A 103 41.03 1.85 -8.64
N ARG A 104 41.36 2.23 -7.39
CA ARG A 104 40.44 2.97 -6.48
C ARG A 104 39.99 4.24 -7.22
N VAL A 105 38.68 4.51 -7.24
CA VAL A 105 38.16 5.74 -7.82
C VAL A 105 37.94 6.71 -6.68
N ALA A 106 38.70 7.81 -6.66
CA ALA A 106 38.46 8.91 -5.75
C ALA A 106 37.17 9.63 -6.16
N LEU A 107 36.12 9.47 -5.37
CA LEU A 107 34.88 10.24 -5.50
C LEU A 107 34.86 11.24 -4.35
N GLY A 108 35.25 12.49 -4.64
CA GLY A 108 35.60 13.45 -3.59
C GLY A 108 36.85 13.00 -2.83
N SER A 109 36.83 13.13 -1.51
CA SER A 109 37.93 12.79 -0.60
C SER A 109 37.88 11.39 0.01
N ILE A 110 36.81 10.62 -0.21
CA ILE A 110 36.74 9.23 0.25
C ILE A 110 37.29 8.31 -0.84
N GLU A 111 38.35 7.60 -0.49
CA GLU A 111 38.82 6.46 -1.28
C GLU A 111 37.92 5.25 -1.02
N LEU A 112 36.96 5.02 -1.92
CA LEU A 112 36.09 3.85 -1.86
C LEU A 112 36.61 2.71 -2.75
N SER A 113 36.38 1.48 -2.31
CA SER A 113 36.62 0.31 -3.15
C SER A 113 35.66 0.29 -4.34
N ARG A 114 36.02 -0.41 -5.42
CA ARG A 114 35.15 -0.58 -6.59
C ARG A 114 33.81 -1.22 -6.21
N GLU A 115 33.84 -2.18 -5.29
CA GLU A 115 32.64 -2.84 -4.77
C GLU A 115 31.72 -1.83 -4.08
N ALA A 116 32.26 -0.99 -3.19
CA ALA A 116 31.51 0.06 -2.52
C ALA A 116 30.81 0.98 -3.52
N ILE A 117 31.52 1.41 -4.57
CA ILE A 117 30.97 2.26 -5.62
C ILE A 117 29.83 1.54 -6.37
N LEU A 118 29.99 0.26 -6.69
CA LEU A 118 28.93 -0.52 -7.33
C LEU A 118 27.69 -0.65 -6.44
N HIS A 119 27.84 -0.91 -5.14
CA HIS A 119 26.73 -1.02 -4.21
C HIS A 119 25.99 0.32 -4.03
N LEU A 120 26.72 1.42 -3.90
CA LEU A 120 26.15 2.77 -3.84
C LEU A 120 25.45 3.14 -5.15
N SER A 121 26.05 2.81 -6.29
CA SER A 121 25.46 3.02 -7.62
C SER A 121 24.16 2.23 -7.76
N ALA A 122 24.12 0.98 -7.29
CA ALA A 122 22.93 0.15 -7.30
C ALA A 122 21.82 0.72 -6.41
N ALA A 123 22.16 1.25 -5.23
CA ALA A 123 21.20 1.94 -4.35
C ALA A 123 20.63 3.20 -5.02
N ALA A 124 21.47 4.02 -5.65
CA ALA A 124 21.05 5.21 -6.39
C ALA A 124 20.15 4.86 -7.60
N GLN A 125 20.54 3.84 -8.37
CA GLN A 125 19.77 3.38 -9.53
C GLN A 125 18.43 2.79 -9.11
N TRP A 126 18.39 2.06 -7.98
CA TRP A 126 17.15 1.53 -7.42
C TRP A 126 16.19 2.67 -7.06
N GLU A 127 16.67 3.72 -6.40
CA GLU A 127 15.85 4.89 -6.07
C GLU A 127 15.29 5.57 -7.33
N LYS A 128 16.13 5.79 -8.34
CA LYS A 128 15.70 6.32 -9.64
C LYS A 128 14.65 5.44 -10.31
N GLN A 129 14.76 4.12 -10.18
CA GLN A 129 13.75 3.19 -10.68
C GLN A 129 12.42 3.37 -9.94
N ARG A 130 12.43 3.52 -8.60
CA ARG A 130 11.22 3.79 -7.81
C ARG A 130 10.52 5.08 -8.25
N GLN A 131 11.29 6.12 -8.52
CA GLN A 131 10.77 7.40 -9.03
C GLN A 131 10.14 7.24 -10.42
N ARG A 132 10.81 6.55 -11.36
CA ARG A 132 10.25 6.27 -12.71
C ARG A 132 8.97 5.45 -12.63
N ASN A 133 8.95 4.44 -11.76
CA ASN A 133 7.78 3.62 -11.49
C ASN A 133 6.61 4.46 -10.97
N GLN A 134 6.87 5.39 -10.05
CA GLN A 134 5.86 6.34 -9.58
C GLN A 134 5.31 7.18 -10.73
N THR A 135 6.16 7.75 -11.60
CA THR A 135 5.69 8.55 -12.75
C THR A 135 4.76 7.75 -13.67
N LYS A 136 5.09 6.48 -13.97
CA LYS A 136 4.23 5.60 -14.77
C LYS A 136 2.88 5.31 -14.11
N ILE A 137 2.86 5.13 -12.80
CA ILE A 137 1.64 4.93 -12.04
C ILE A 137 0.80 6.22 -12.01
N ASP A 138 1.45 7.37 -11.85
CA ASP A 138 0.81 8.69 -11.92
C ASP A 138 0.15 8.93 -13.29
N GLU A 139 0.77 8.50 -14.40
CA GLU A 139 0.15 8.51 -15.73
C GLU A 139 -1.09 7.61 -15.83
N SER A 140 -1.15 6.53 -15.05
CA SER A 140 -2.31 5.62 -15.00
C SER A 140 -3.48 6.19 -14.20
N CYS A 141 -3.26 7.26 -13.42
CA CYS A 141 -4.29 7.90 -12.60
C CYS A 141 -5.50 8.35 -13.44
N GLN A 142 -5.25 8.95 -14.61
CA GLN A 142 -6.33 9.40 -15.50
C GLN A 142 -7.22 8.23 -15.96
N LYS A 143 -6.61 7.09 -16.32
CA LYS A 143 -7.35 5.88 -16.74
C LYS A 143 -8.22 5.33 -15.62
N ILE A 144 -7.69 5.29 -14.40
CA ILE A 144 -8.45 4.88 -13.20
C ILE A 144 -9.64 5.82 -12.99
N GLN A 145 -9.43 7.14 -13.07
CA GLN A 145 -10.50 8.13 -12.90
C GLN A 145 -11.58 8.01 -13.96
N GLU A 146 -11.21 7.79 -15.22
CA GLU A 146 -12.16 7.61 -16.33
C GLU A 146 -12.99 6.33 -16.16
N ALA A 147 -12.37 5.21 -15.80
CA ALA A 147 -13.07 3.96 -15.53
C ALA A 147 -14.01 4.08 -14.32
N LEU A 148 -13.60 4.77 -13.25
CA LEU A 148 -14.44 5.06 -12.09
C LEU A 148 -15.63 5.96 -12.46
N ARG A 149 -15.42 6.96 -13.32
CA ARG A 149 -16.50 7.83 -13.80
C ARG A 149 -17.57 7.02 -14.53
N SER A 150 -17.16 6.11 -15.41
CA SER A 150 -18.06 5.21 -16.12
C SER A 150 -18.86 4.29 -15.17
N LEU A 151 -18.21 3.73 -14.14
CA LEU A 151 -18.91 2.92 -13.14
C LEU A 151 -19.87 3.75 -12.27
N ASN A 152 -19.53 5.00 -11.99
CA ASN A 152 -20.39 5.91 -11.25
C ASN A 152 -21.62 6.33 -12.09
N GLU A 153 -21.46 6.49 -13.41
CA GLU A 153 -22.58 6.69 -14.34
C GLU A 153 -23.48 5.46 -14.40
N TYR A 154 -22.91 4.26 -14.46
CA TYR A 154 -23.67 3.00 -14.34
C TYR A 154 -24.44 2.95 -13.01
N LYS A 155 -23.80 3.28 -11.89
CA LYS A 155 -24.49 3.34 -10.59
C LYS A 155 -25.69 4.30 -10.63
N ARG A 156 -25.50 5.50 -11.17
CA ARG A 156 -26.57 6.51 -11.27
C ARG A 156 -27.70 6.07 -12.19
N SER A 157 -27.42 5.42 -13.32
CA SER A 157 -28.49 4.97 -14.22
C SER A 157 -29.35 3.89 -13.56
N ARG A 158 -28.75 2.92 -12.88
CA ARG A 158 -29.48 1.89 -12.12
C ARG A 158 -30.33 2.48 -11.01
N GLU A 159 -29.78 3.46 -10.29
CA GLU A 159 -30.54 4.20 -9.28
C GLU A 159 -31.78 4.91 -9.86
N LEU A 160 -31.69 5.46 -11.07
CA LEU A 160 -32.83 6.08 -11.77
C LEU A 160 -33.89 5.06 -12.19
N ASP A 161 -33.46 3.86 -12.56
CA ASP A 161 -34.34 2.72 -12.85
C ASP A 161 -34.95 2.11 -11.58
N GLY A 162 -34.59 2.65 -10.40
CA GLY A 162 -35.08 2.19 -9.11
C GLY A 162 -34.50 0.85 -8.68
N VAL A 163 -33.30 0.49 -9.14
CA VAL A 163 -32.61 -0.77 -8.81
C VAL A 163 -31.22 -0.46 -8.26
N SER A 164 -30.77 -1.20 -7.24
CA SER A 164 -29.37 -1.07 -6.81
C SER A 164 -28.44 -1.59 -7.89
N TYR A 165 -27.36 -0.85 -8.17
CA TYR A 165 -26.32 -1.29 -9.08
C TYR A 165 -25.64 -2.59 -8.63
N TYR A 166 -25.63 -2.89 -7.33
CA TYR A 166 -25.19 -4.19 -6.81
C TYR A 166 -26.07 -5.32 -7.33
N ASP A 167 -27.39 -5.17 -7.16
CA ASP A 167 -28.38 -6.18 -7.56
C ASP A 167 -28.44 -6.35 -9.08
N SER A 168 -28.42 -5.23 -9.83
CA SER A 168 -28.34 -5.26 -11.30
C SER A 168 -27.09 -6.00 -11.76
N PHE A 169 -25.93 -5.71 -11.17
CA PHE A 169 -24.68 -6.37 -11.51
C PHE A 169 -24.67 -7.86 -11.13
N LYS A 170 -25.17 -8.21 -9.94
CA LYS A 170 -25.25 -9.61 -9.48
C LYS A 170 -26.11 -10.45 -10.42
N LEU A 171 -27.21 -9.89 -10.94
CA LEU A 171 -28.08 -10.54 -11.92
C LEU A 171 -27.49 -10.54 -13.35
N GLN A 172 -26.77 -9.48 -13.73
CA GLN A 172 -26.09 -9.29 -15.03
C GLN A 172 -27.00 -9.64 -16.22
N ARG A 173 -28.09 -8.89 -16.40
CA ARG A 173 -29.09 -9.14 -17.44
C ARG A 173 -28.91 -8.24 -18.65
N GLU A 174 -28.38 -7.05 -18.46
CA GLU A 174 -28.27 -6.02 -19.49
C GLU A 174 -26.82 -5.82 -19.95
N VAL A 175 -26.65 -5.32 -21.18
CA VAL A 175 -25.33 -4.99 -21.76
C VAL A 175 -24.52 -4.06 -20.87
N HIS A 176 -25.19 -3.11 -20.20
CA HIS A 176 -24.54 -2.19 -19.26
C HIS A 176 -23.93 -2.91 -18.05
N ASP A 177 -24.52 -4.01 -17.58
CA ASP A 177 -23.96 -4.82 -16.49
C ASP A 177 -22.67 -5.53 -16.94
N PHE A 178 -22.63 -6.02 -18.18
CA PHE A 178 -21.42 -6.61 -18.76
C PHE A 178 -20.31 -5.56 -18.93
N ASN A 179 -20.65 -4.36 -19.40
CA ASN A 179 -19.71 -3.26 -19.53
C ASN A 179 -19.14 -2.83 -18.15
N ALA A 180 -19.99 -2.78 -17.13
CA ALA A 180 -19.54 -2.54 -15.75
C ALA A 180 -18.56 -3.63 -15.28
N ASN A 181 -18.79 -4.89 -15.65
CA ASN A 181 -17.88 -6.00 -15.30
C ASN A 181 -16.53 -5.88 -16.00
N VAL A 182 -16.50 -5.44 -17.26
CA VAL A 182 -15.24 -5.15 -17.98
C VAL A 182 -14.47 -4.03 -17.27
N LYS A 183 -15.15 -2.94 -16.89
CA LYS A 183 -14.52 -1.82 -16.17
C LYS A 183 -14.04 -2.21 -14.77
N ARG A 184 -14.78 -3.07 -14.06
CA ARG A 184 -14.35 -3.67 -12.79
C ARG A 184 -13.03 -4.44 -12.96
N LEU A 185 -12.91 -5.27 -13.99
CA LEU A 185 -11.69 -6.05 -14.27
C LEU A 185 -10.50 -5.16 -14.65
N GLU A 186 -10.73 -4.14 -15.47
CA GLU A 186 -9.71 -3.14 -15.83
C GLU A 186 -9.14 -2.46 -14.57
N LEU A 187 -10.02 -1.99 -13.69
CA LEU A 187 -9.61 -1.37 -12.43
C LEU A 187 -8.91 -2.36 -11.49
N ALA A 188 -9.39 -3.61 -11.40
CA ALA A 188 -8.75 -4.64 -10.61
C ALA A 188 -7.30 -4.87 -11.04
N GLY A 189 -7.04 -4.96 -12.35
CA GLY A 189 -5.68 -5.14 -12.89
C GLY A 189 -4.74 -3.98 -12.54
N LEU A 190 -5.20 -2.74 -12.73
CA LEU A 190 -4.41 -1.54 -12.41
C LEU A 190 -4.05 -1.46 -10.93
N TRP A 191 -5.02 -1.72 -10.04
CA TRP A 191 -4.79 -1.69 -8.60
C TRP A 191 -3.93 -2.87 -8.11
N ASP A 192 -4.10 -4.06 -8.69
CA ASP A 192 -3.28 -5.22 -8.35
C ASP A 192 -1.81 -5.00 -8.76
N GLU A 193 -1.54 -4.34 -9.89
CA GLU A 193 -0.18 -3.92 -10.29
C GLU A 193 0.44 -2.97 -9.26
N ILE A 194 -0.28 -1.92 -8.86
CA ILE A 194 0.18 -0.96 -7.84
C ILE A 194 0.51 -1.68 -6.52
N VAL A 195 -0.37 -2.59 -6.07
CA VAL A 195 -0.16 -3.35 -4.83
C VAL A 195 1.06 -4.27 -4.93
N GLU A 196 1.28 -4.93 -6.07
CA GLU A 196 2.46 -5.78 -6.25
C GLU A 196 3.76 -4.95 -6.25
N MET A 197 3.75 -3.76 -6.84
CA MET A 197 4.90 -2.85 -6.80
C MET A 197 5.21 -2.38 -5.37
N LEU A 198 4.19 -2.07 -4.56
CA LEU A 198 4.38 -1.75 -3.13
C LEU A 198 4.97 -2.91 -2.36
N ARG A 199 4.46 -4.13 -2.57
CA ARG A 199 4.98 -5.34 -1.91
C ARG A 199 6.46 -5.59 -2.22
N ARG A 200 6.90 -5.24 -3.43
CA ARG A 200 8.29 -5.35 -3.88
C ARG A 200 9.16 -4.15 -3.50
N ARG A 201 8.61 -3.15 -2.81
CA ARG A 201 9.26 -1.87 -2.48
C ARG A 201 9.78 -1.15 -3.72
N GLU A 202 9.02 -1.22 -4.81
CA GLU A 202 9.33 -0.62 -6.11
C GLU A 202 8.73 0.78 -6.28
N LEU A 203 8.05 1.29 -5.24
CA LEU A 203 7.54 2.66 -5.15
C LEU A 203 8.22 3.40 -3.98
N PRO A 204 8.26 4.75 -4.02
CA PRO A 204 8.81 5.54 -2.92
C PRO A 204 8.03 5.39 -1.62
N ASP A 205 8.73 5.51 -0.48
CA ASP A 205 8.19 5.17 0.85
C ASP A 205 6.98 6.03 1.26
N GLY A 206 6.83 7.23 0.68
CA GLY A 206 5.70 8.14 0.90
C GLY A 206 4.49 7.94 -0.01
N PHE A 207 4.53 6.97 -0.94
CA PHE A 207 3.46 6.80 -1.94
C PHE A 207 2.09 6.56 -1.29
N GLU A 208 2.02 5.66 -0.30
CA GLU A 208 0.79 5.27 0.39
C GLU A 208 0.14 6.42 1.19
N ALA A 209 0.89 7.50 1.46
CA ALA A 209 0.42 8.68 2.20
C ALA A 209 -0.02 9.85 1.30
N ARG A 210 0.11 9.73 -0.03
CA ARG A 210 -0.28 10.79 -0.97
C ARG A 210 -1.80 10.94 -0.98
N GLU A 211 -2.32 12.07 -0.51
CA GLU A 211 -3.75 12.32 -0.36
C GLU A 211 -4.58 12.05 -1.63
N GLU A 212 -4.02 12.39 -2.80
CA GLU A 212 -4.63 12.11 -4.11
C GLU A 212 -4.89 10.61 -4.32
N TRP A 213 -3.89 9.77 -4.02
CA TRP A 213 -3.97 8.31 -4.16
C TRP A 213 -4.84 7.68 -3.07
N VAL A 214 -4.81 8.21 -1.84
CA VAL A 214 -5.71 7.79 -0.77
C VAL A 214 -7.17 8.08 -1.14
N SER A 215 -7.45 9.26 -1.69
CA SER A 215 -8.79 9.66 -2.12
C SER A 215 -9.27 8.81 -3.30
N LEU A 216 -8.42 8.60 -4.31
CA LEU A 216 -8.71 7.76 -5.46
C LEU A 216 -8.96 6.30 -5.06
N GLY A 217 -8.12 5.76 -4.17
CA GLY A 217 -8.25 4.41 -3.63
C GLY A 217 -9.52 4.22 -2.79
N THR A 218 -9.90 5.25 -2.02
CA THR A 218 -11.15 5.26 -1.24
C THR A 218 -12.37 5.25 -2.16
N LEU A 219 -12.37 6.08 -3.22
CA LEU A 219 -13.44 6.08 -4.23
C LEU A 219 -13.54 4.74 -4.95
N PHE A 220 -12.39 4.20 -5.39
CA PHE A 220 -12.31 2.88 -6.01
C PHE A 220 -12.90 1.79 -5.10
N ARG A 221 -12.48 1.76 -3.84
CA ARG A 221 -12.97 0.77 -2.87
C ARG A 221 -14.48 0.86 -2.69
N ARG A 222 -15.02 2.06 -2.45
CA ARG A 222 -16.46 2.27 -2.22
C ARG A 222 -17.33 1.95 -3.43
N LEU A 223 -16.82 2.18 -4.64
CA LEU A 223 -17.60 1.99 -5.87
C LEU A 223 -17.46 0.57 -6.44
N VAL A 224 -16.29 -0.06 -6.31
CA VAL A 224 -15.97 -1.30 -7.04
C VAL A 224 -15.99 -2.53 -6.14
N GLU A 225 -15.67 -2.40 -4.85
CA GLU A 225 -15.72 -3.56 -3.94
C GLU A 225 -17.12 -4.20 -3.86
N PRO A 226 -18.23 -3.43 -3.86
CA PRO A 226 -19.57 -4.02 -3.97
C PRO A 226 -19.76 -4.86 -5.24
N LEU A 227 -19.18 -4.47 -6.38
CA LEU A 227 -19.27 -5.24 -7.62
C LEU A 227 -18.43 -6.52 -7.57
N ASP A 228 -17.27 -6.47 -6.92
CA ASP A 228 -16.45 -7.67 -6.67
C ASP A 228 -17.15 -8.64 -5.71
N ILE A 229 -17.85 -8.12 -4.69
CA ILE A 229 -18.69 -8.92 -3.79
C ILE A 229 -19.86 -9.54 -4.58
N ALA A 230 -20.56 -8.76 -5.39
CA ALA A 230 -21.64 -9.27 -6.24
C ALA A 230 -21.13 -10.39 -7.15
N ASN A 231 -19.97 -10.20 -7.78
CA ASN A 231 -19.34 -11.22 -8.62
C ASN A 231 -18.96 -12.47 -7.82
N TYR A 232 -18.48 -12.32 -6.59
CA TYR A 232 -18.09 -13.43 -5.71
C TYR A 232 -19.27 -14.34 -5.38
N TYR A 233 -20.39 -13.76 -4.91
CA TYR A 233 -21.59 -14.50 -4.54
C TYR A 233 -22.41 -14.96 -5.75
N ARG A 234 -22.38 -14.23 -6.87
CA ARG A 234 -23.00 -14.68 -8.14
C ARG A 234 -22.45 -16.03 -8.61
N HIS A 235 -21.17 -16.30 -8.36
CA HIS A 235 -20.50 -17.53 -8.77
C HIS A 235 -20.33 -18.52 -7.61
N SER A 236 -21.12 -18.38 -6.53
CA SER A 236 -21.07 -19.24 -5.34
C SER A 236 -19.67 -19.47 -4.77
N LYS A 237 -18.76 -18.48 -4.89
CA LYS A 237 -17.38 -18.64 -4.40
C LYS A 237 -17.29 -18.78 -2.89
N ASN A 238 -18.32 -18.35 -2.18
CA ASN A 238 -18.48 -18.55 -0.76
C ASN A 238 -18.59 -20.04 -0.38
N GLU A 239 -19.18 -20.88 -1.23
CA GLU A 239 -19.32 -22.33 -1.00
C GLU A 239 -17.97 -23.04 -1.21
N ASP A 240 -17.21 -22.64 -2.23
CA ASP A 240 -15.92 -23.25 -2.55
C ASP A 240 -14.79 -22.78 -1.61
N THR A 241 -14.69 -21.46 -1.39
CA THR A 241 -13.52 -20.82 -0.78
C THR A 241 -13.78 -20.41 0.67
N GLY A 242 -15.03 -20.21 1.07
CA GLY A 242 -15.44 -19.70 2.39
C GLY A 242 -15.85 -18.22 2.36
N SER A 243 -16.00 -17.60 3.53
CA SER A 243 -16.49 -16.20 3.65
C SER A 243 -15.64 -15.21 2.83
N TYR A 244 -16.31 -14.21 2.22
CA TYR A 244 -15.63 -13.14 1.48
C TYR A 244 -14.65 -12.38 2.38
N LEU A 245 -15.08 -11.98 3.58
CA LEU A 245 -14.25 -11.18 4.49
C LEU A 245 -12.98 -11.90 4.94
N SER A 246 -13.07 -13.21 5.13
CA SER A 246 -11.95 -14.04 5.61
C SER A 246 -11.01 -14.47 4.47
N LYS A 247 -11.54 -15.04 3.38
CA LYS A 247 -10.76 -15.72 2.35
C LYS A 247 -10.95 -15.17 0.93
N GLY A 248 -12.08 -14.50 0.66
CA GLY A 248 -12.39 -13.99 -0.68
C GLY A 248 -11.88 -12.57 -0.98
N ARG A 249 -11.63 -11.75 0.05
CA ARG A 249 -11.41 -10.30 -0.10
C ARG A 249 -10.05 -9.97 -0.73
N PRO A 250 -10.01 -9.35 -1.93
CA PRO A 250 -8.78 -8.97 -2.62
C PRO A 250 -7.89 -8.01 -1.81
N ARG A 251 -6.57 -8.11 -2.01
CA ARG A 251 -5.59 -7.28 -1.27
C ARG A 251 -5.71 -5.79 -1.58
N ARG A 252 -6.03 -5.42 -2.83
CA ARG A 252 -6.23 -4.02 -3.24
C ARG A 252 -7.19 -3.24 -2.35
N TYR A 253 -8.27 -3.86 -1.87
CA TYR A 253 -9.20 -3.20 -0.96
C TYR A 253 -8.66 -3.09 0.46
N LYS A 254 -7.88 -4.08 0.92
CA LYS A 254 -7.20 -4.03 2.22
C LYS A 254 -6.13 -2.94 2.25
N TYR A 255 -5.41 -2.71 1.15
CA TYR A 255 -4.43 -1.63 1.02
C TYR A 255 -5.12 -0.26 1.03
N THR A 256 -6.07 -0.02 0.13
CA THR A 256 -6.76 1.29 0.06
C THR A 256 -7.56 1.61 1.32
N GLN A 257 -8.11 0.61 2.02
CA GLN A 257 -8.69 0.79 3.35
C GLN A 257 -7.63 1.25 4.36
N LYS A 258 -6.49 0.55 4.45
CA LYS A 258 -5.42 0.93 5.40
C LYS A 258 -4.89 2.34 5.15
N TRP A 259 -4.71 2.74 3.90
CA TRP A 259 -4.23 4.08 3.57
C TRP A 259 -5.22 5.15 4.06
N HIS A 260 -6.51 4.91 3.83
CA HIS A 260 -7.58 5.80 4.32
C HIS A 260 -7.57 5.89 5.85
N GLU A 261 -7.52 4.74 6.52
CA GLU A 261 -7.56 4.68 7.98
C GLU A 261 -6.34 5.36 8.64
N GLN A 262 -5.15 5.18 8.05
CA GLN A 262 -3.93 5.85 8.48
C GLN A 262 -4.01 7.37 8.31
N LEU A 263 -4.50 7.84 7.15
CA LEU A 263 -4.66 9.27 6.88
C LEU A 263 -5.67 9.92 7.83
N GLN A 264 -6.79 9.24 8.08
CA GLN A 264 -7.84 9.69 9.01
C GLN A 264 -7.51 9.45 10.49
N ARG A 265 -6.40 8.74 10.79
CA ARG A 265 -5.99 8.34 12.14
C ARG A 265 -7.08 7.57 12.90
N VAL A 266 -7.83 6.73 12.19
CA VAL A 266 -8.85 5.84 12.77
C VAL A 266 -8.29 4.43 12.94
N PRO A 267 -8.91 3.59 13.80
CA PRO A 267 -8.44 2.23 14.03
C PRO A 267 -8.37 1.41 12.73
N VAL A 268 -7.34 0.58 12.60
CA VAL A 268 -7.18 -0.31 11.46
C VAL A 268 -8.34 -1.32 11.40
N GLY A 269 -8.97 -1.45 10.23
CA GLY A 269 -10.11 -2.34 10.03
C GLY A 269 -11.48 -1.72 10.35
N SER A 270 -11.55 -0.43 10.70
CA SER A 270 -12.80 0.26 11.05
C SER A 270 -13.63 0.71 9.84
N SER A 271 -13.01 0.98 8.68
CA SER A 271 -13.70 1.42 7.47
C SER A 271 -14.25 0.26 6.64
N LEU A 272 -15.38 -0.31 7.09
CA LEU A 272 -16.04 -1.47 6.47
C LEU A 272 -17.23 -1.14 5.56
N GLU A 273 -17.44 0.12 5.22
CA GLU A 273 -18.60 0.58 4.43
C GLU A 273 -18.71 -0.12 3.06
N SER A 274 -17.56 -0.39 2.44
CA SER A 274 -17.45 -1.03 1.13
C SER A 274 -17.67 -2.55 1.20
N CYS A 275 -17.63 -3.12 2.40
CA CYS A 275 -17.89 -4.53 2.69
C CYS A 275 -19.34 -4.78 3.13
N PHE A 276 -20.20 -3.76 3.16
CA PHE A 276 -21.60 -3.87 3.57
C PHE A 276 -22.30 -5.10 2.96
N TRP A 277 -22.22 -5.25 1.64
CA TRP A 277 -22.87 -6.35 0.92
C TRP A 277 -22.31 -7.72 1.30
N ALA A 278 -21.03 -7.83 1.64
CA ALA A 278 -20.46 -9.10 2.07
C ALA A 278 -21.06 -9.55 3.40
N VAL A 279 -21.29 -8.62 4.33
CA VAL A 279 -21.94 -8.91 5.62
C VAL A 279 -23.40 -9.31 5.42
N VAL A 280 -24.12 -8.62 4.52
CA VAL A 280 -25.51 -8.95 4.17
C VAL A 280 -25.62 -10.38 3.62
N GLU A 281 -24.77 -10.74 2.65
CA GLU A 281 -24.78 -12.08 2.05
C GLU A 281 -24.45 -13.18 3.07
N GLU A 282 -23.49 -12.94 3.98
CA GLU A 282 -23.15 -13.88 5.05
C GLU A 282 -24.31 -14.07 6.04
N LEU A 283 -24.96 -12.99 6.48
CA LEU A 283 -26.12 -13.07 7.37
C LEU A 283 -27.30 -13.78 6.70
N GLN A 284 -27.56 -13.51 5.42
CA GLN A 284 -28.60 -14.19 4.65
C GLN A 284 -28.33 -15.68 4.52
N ALA A 285 -27.10 -16.07 4.16
CA ALA A 285 -26.71 -17.47 4.03
C ALA A 285 -26.83 -18.21 5.36
N GLU A 286 -26.34 -17.63 6.46
CA GLU A 286 -26.42 -18.22 7.79
C GLU A 286 -27.87 -18.43 8.26
N MET A 287 -28.77 -17.48 7.97
CA MET A 287 -30.21 -17.65 8.23
C MET A 287 -30.84 -18.74 7.36
N ALA A 288 -30.44 -18.83 6.09
CA ALA A 288 -30.92 -19.87 5.17
C ALA A 288 -30.47 -21.28 5.60
N ASP A 289 -29.26 -21.38 6.18
CA ASP A 289 -28.71 -22.61 6.76
C ASP A 289 -29.34 -22.98 8.12
N GLY A 290 -30.32 -22.20 8.60
CA GLY A 290 -31.11 -22.50 9.78
C GLY A 290 -30.56 -21.95 11.10
N ARG A 291 -29.59 -21.03 11.09
CA ARG A 291 -29.21 -20.32 12.32
C ARG A 291 -30.38 -19.50 12.86
N ALA A 292 -30.53 -19.52 14.18
CA ALA A 292 -31.57 -18.75 14.85
C ALA A 292 -31.29 -17.25 14.74
N PHE A 293 -32.35 -16.46 14.60
CA PHE A 293 -32.26 -15.01 14.59
C PHE A 293 -31.55 -14.46 15.84
N GLU A 294 -31.78 -15.06 17.01
CA GLU A 294 -31.15 -14.63 18.27
C GLU A 294 -29.63 -14.74 18.22
N ASP A 295 -29.08 -15.75 17.55
CA ASP A 295 -27.63 -15.92 17.40
C ASP A 295 -26.99 -14.85 16.49
N LEU A 296 -27.79 -14.26 15.60
CA LEU A 296 -27.36 -13.28 14.60
C LEU A 296 -27.73 -11.84 14.98
N ARG A 297 -28.59 -11.67 15.99
CA ARG A 297 -29.16 -10.38 16.40
C ARG A 297 -28.08 -9.32 16.63
N GLU A 298 -27.01 -9.65 17.35
CA GLU A 298 -25.94 -8.70 17.65
C GLU A 298 -25.23 -8.20 16.37
N ARG A 299 -24.89 -9.11 15.46
CA ARG A 299 -24.25 -8.77 14.17
C ARG A 299 -25.17 -7.95 13.27
N LEU A 300 -26.46 -8.27 13.29
CA LEU A 300 -27.47 -7.53 12.53
C LEU A 300 -27.66 -6.11 13.08
N VAL A 301 -27.83 -5.95 14.39
CA VAL A 301 -27.92 -4.62 15.03
C VAL A 301 -26.68 -3.79 14.74
N LYS A 302 -25.50 -4.42 14.78
CA LYS A 302 -24.24 -3.75 14.40
C LYS A 302 -24.27 -3.30 12.94
N LEU A 303 -24.64 -4.17 12.01
CA LEU A 303 -24.76 -3.84 10.58
C LEU A 303 -25.72 -2.66 10.36
N GLU A 304 -26.87 -2.63 11.03
CA GLU A 304 -27.87 -1.57 10.90
C GLU A 304 -27.34 -0.23 11.40
N ASN A 305 -26.71 -0.21 12.58
CA ASN A 305 -26.09 0.98 13.14
C ASN A 305 -24.94 1.51 12.27
N ASP A 306 -24.08 0.60 11.80
CA ASP A 306 -22.98 0.94 10.90
C ASP A 306 -23.53 1.49 9.56
N ALA A 307 -24.55 0.85 8.98
CA ALA A 307 -25.18 1.29 7.74
C ALA A 307 -25.84 2.67 7.89
N HIS A 308 -26.51 2.95 9.01
CA HIS A 308 -27.08 4.26 9.31
C HIS A 308 -25.98 5.34 9.37
N GLY A 309 -24.87 5.06 10.07
CA GLY A 309 -23.72 5.97 10.14
C GLY A 309 -23.04 6.19 8.78
N TRP A 310 -22.86 5.14 7.99
CA TRP A 310 -22.28 5.24 6.66
C TRP A 310 -23.18 5.98 5.67
N TYR A 311 -24.49 5.83 5.78
CA TYR A 311 -25.45 6.59 4.99
C TYR A 311 -25.38 8.09 5.31
N ASN A 312 -25.42 8.45 6.59
CA ASN A 312 -25.36 9.85 7.03
C ASN A 312 -24.05 10.54 6.67
N SER A 313 -22.94 9.79 6.64
CA SER A 313 -21.63 10.31 6.20
C SER A 313 -21.44 10.32 4.67
N GLY A 314 -22.40 9.82 3.89
CA GLY A 314 -22.29 9.69 2.42
C GLY A 314 -21.32 8.60 1.96
N SER A 315 -20.90 7.71 2.87
CA SER A 315 -19.97 6.61 2.59
C SER A 315 -20.67 5.37 2.03
N LEU A 316 -21.96 5.19 2.35
CA LEU A 316 -22.85 4.18 1.77
C LEU A 316 -23.87 4.85 0.84
N GLY A 317 -24.09 4.26 -0.33
CA GLY A 317 -25.03 4.81 -1.30
C GLY A 317 -26.49 4.60 -0.91
N LYS A 318 -27.35 5.56 -1.28
CA LYS A 318 -28.81 5.48 -1.11
C LYS A 318 -29.43 4.28 -1.85
N ASP A 319 -28.74 3.77 -2.86
CA ASP A 319 -29.17 2.63 -3.68
C ASP A 319 -29.41 1.35 -2.87
N VAL A 320 -28.70 1.19 -1.76
CA VAL A 320 -28.86 0.07 -0.81
C VAL A 320 -30.23 0.04 -0.15
N PHE A 321 -30.84 1.23 0.04
CA PHE A 321 -32.14 1.38 0.71
C PHE A 321 -33.31 1.49 -0.28
N LEU A 322 -33.07 1.25 -1.58
CA LEU A 322 -34.16 1.17 -2.55
C LEU A 322 -35.08 0.01 -2.21
N GLY A 323 -36.39 0.21 -2.35
CA GLY A 323 -37.40 -0.79 -1.98
C GLY A 323 -37.31 -2.12 -2.74
N SER A 324 -36.61 -2.11 -3.88
CA SER A 324 -36.30 -3.26 -4.75
C SER A 324 -34.98 -3.95 -4.41
N SER A 325 -34.16 -3.37 -3.52
CA SER A 325 -32.82 -3.88 -3.23
C SER A 325 -32.89 -5.19 -2.44
N SER A 326 -31.94 -6.10 -2.69
CA SER A 326 -31.84 -7.38 -1.96
C SER A 326 -31.71 -7.18 -0.45
N PHE A 327 -31.06 -6.09 -0.01
CA PHE A 327 -30.98 -5.76 1.40
C PHE A 327 -32.35 -5.46 2.00
N VAL A 328 -33.13 -4.55 1.38
CA VAL A 328 -34.46 -4.19 1.87
C VAL A 328 -35.44 -5.36 1.78
N ALA A 329 -35.38 -6.13 0.69
CA ALA A 329 -36.21 -7.31 0.51
C ALA A 329 -35.97 -8.34 1.63
N TRP A 330 -34.71 -8.62 1.96
CA TRP A 330 -34.35 -9.47 3.09
C TRP A 330 -34.69 -8.85 4.43
N TRP A 331 -34.38 -7.57 4.65
CA TRP A 331 -34.64 -6.90 5.92
C TRP A 331 -36.12 -6.96 6.29
N ARG A 332 -37.03 -6.85 5.31
CA ARG A 332 -38.49 -6.99 5.52
C ARG A 332 -38.94 -8.38 6.00
N THR A 333 -38.15 -9.43 5.81
CA THR A 333 -38.49 -10.79 6.30
C THR A 333 -38.13 -10.98 7.78
N LEU A 334 -37.40 -10.03 8.38
CA LEU A 334 -37.00 -10.08 9.79
C LEU A 334 -38.20 -9.85 10.74
N PRO A 335 -38.10 -10.33 12.00
CA PRO A 335 -39.17 -10.18 12.99
C PRO A 335 -39.63 -8.72 13.16
N GLU A 336 -40.94 -8.50 13.21
CA GLU A 336 -41.54 -7.16 13.34
C GLU A 336 -41.02 -6.39 14.55
N GLN A 337 -40.85 -7.08 15.68
CA GLN A 337 -40.32 -6.48 16.92
C GLN A 337 -38.90 -5.94 16.74
N HIS A 338 -38.06 -6.62 15.95
CA HIS A 338 -36.70 -6.15 15.64
C HIS A 338 -36.77 -4.94 14.71
N ARG A 339 -37.54 -5.04 13.62
CA ARG A 339 -37.70 -3.96 12.65
C ARG A 339 -38.19 -2.67 13.28
N ALA A 340 -39.16 -2.74 14.20
CA ALA A 340 -39.69 -1.57 14.90
C ALA A 340 -38.67 -0.87 15.81
N ALA A 341 -37.64 -1.58 16.27
CA ALA A 341 -36.58 -1.05 17.14
C ALA A 341 -35.29 -0.69 16.39
N SER A 342 -35.25 -0.89 15.07
CA SER A 342 -34.05 -0.71 14.26
C SER A 342 -33.74 0.76 13.97
N SER A 343 -32.46 1.09 13.82
CA SER A 343 -31.98 2.44 13.46
C SER A 343 -32.21 2.81 11.99
N ILE A 344 -32.60 1.85 11.16
CA ILE A 344 -32.85 2.02 9.72
C ILE A 344 -34.31 1.73 9.32
N ALA A 345 -35.20 1.70 10.31
CA ALA A 345 -36.61 1.36 10.16
C ALA A 345 -37.41 2.32 9.27
#